data_AF-A0A7X7JUL0-F1
#
_entry.id   AF-A0A7X7JUL0-F1
#
_cell.length_a   1.000
_cell.length_b   1.000
_cell.length_c   1.000
_cell.angle_alpha   90.00
_cell.angle_beta   90.00
_cell.angle_gamma   90.00
#
_symmetry.space_group_name_H-M   'P 1'
#
loop_
_entity.id
_entity.type
_entity.pdbx_description
1 polymer ?
#
loop_
_entity_poly.entity_id
_entity_poly.type
_entity_poly.pdbx_seq_one_letter_code
_entity_poly.pdbx_strand_id
1 'polypeptide(L)'
;MAGGDELIPVIADCERALGRPRDALEVLAGLDTKQAPAPLVIEALIVEAGARADLGQRAEGLRLLKNAASRRVGPDYARARLLYAYADLLLDDGDEAQSRAAFVLAGLLDPQGLLNTADRVAELDGVTLPESLADEPEPAEEPHTPDETMDADGAAGPEKDEEEA
;
A
#
# COMPACT_ATOMS: atom_id res chain seq x y z
N MET A 1 -20.10 8.83 -27.22
CA MET A 1 -19.39 7.83 -26.40
C MET A 1 -18.15 8.52 -25.85
N ALA A 2 -17.89 8.46 -24.55
CA ALA A 2 -16.78 9.17 -23.93
C ALA A 2 -15.49 8.34 -24.02
N GLY A 3 -14.77 8.50 -25.13
CA GLY A 3 -13.38 8.06 -25.29
C GLY A 3 -12.47 9.27 -25.43
N GLY A 4 -12.54 10.19 -24.46
CA GLY A 4 -11.76 11.43 -24.45
C GLY A 4 -10.46 11.29 -23.68
N ASP A 5 -9.87 12.44 -23.35
CA ASP A 5 -8.59 12.63 -22.66
C ASP A 5 -8.38 11.74 -21.42
N GLU A 6 -9.49 11.41 -20.72
CA GLU A 6 -9.55 10.49 -19.58
C GLU A 6 -8.92 9.11 -19.83
N LEU A 7 -8.88 8.64 -21.08
CA LEU A 7 -8.28 7.36 -21.46
C LEU A 7 -6.82 7.46 -21.90
N ILE A 8 -6.27 8.66 -22.09
CA ILE A 8 -4.92 8.84 -22.66
C ILE A 8 -3.83 8.10 -21.85
N PRO A 9 -3.77 8.18 -20.51
CA PRO A 9 -2.77 7.44 -19.73
C PRO A 9 -2.92 5.92 -19.87
N VAL A 10 -4.15 5.40 -19.97
CA VAL A 10 -4.42 3.96 -20.12
C VAL A 10 -3.97 3.46 -21.49
N ILE A 11 -4.22 4.23 -22.55
CA ILE A 11 -3.77 3.89 -23.91
C ILE A 11 -2.24 3.91 -23.99
N ALA A 12 -1.59 4.90 -23.37
CA ALA A 12 -0.14 4.97 -23.29
C ALA A 12 0.48 3.83 -22.45
N ASP A 13 -0.16 3.42 -21.36
CA ASP A 13 0.27 2.27 -20.55
C ASP A 13 0.22 0.96 -21.36
N CYS A 14 -0.84 0.78 -22.17
CA CYS A 14 -0.96 -0.33 -23.12
C CYS A 14 0.16 -0.33 -24.18
N GLU A 15 0.48 0.81 -24.81
CA GLU A 15 1.60 0.87 -25.77
C GLU A 15 2.95 0.62 -25.10
N ARG A 16 3.16 1.10 -23.86
CA ARG A 16 4.35 0.77 -23.06
C ARG A 16 4.44 -0.74 -22.81
N ALA A 17 3.35 -1.37 -22.36
CA ALA A 17 3.28 -2.81 -22.11
C ALA A 17 3.47 -3.67 -23.39
N LEU A 18 3.18 -3.13 -24.57
CA LEU A 18 3.49 -3.74 -25.87
C LEU A 18 4.95 -3.55 -26.31
N GLY A 19 5.82 -2.99 -25.47
CA GLY A 19 7.22 -2.72 -25.77
C GLY A 19 7.44 -1.49 -26.66
N ARG A 20 6.47 -0.56 -26.69
CA ARG A 20 6.51 0.67 -27.50
C ARG A 20 6.51 1.94 -26.63
N PRO A 21 7.55 2.16 -25.79
CA PRO A 21 7.60 3.32 -24.91
C PRO A 21 7.74 4.67 -25.65
N ARG A 22 8.06 4.70 -26.95
CA ARG A 22 8.01 5.95 -27.74
C ARG A 22 6.56 6.33 -28.07
N ASP A 23 5.82 5.39 -28.62
CA ASP A 23 4.41 5.50 -28.98
C ASP A 23 3.57 5.88 -27.73
N ALA A 24 3.90 5.34 -26.56
CA ALA A 24 3.34 5.74 -25.27
C ALA A 24 3.55 7.24 -24.96
N LEU A 25 4.75 7.79 -25.19
CA LEU A 25 5.04 9.22 -25.01
C LEU A 25 4.32 10.10 -26.03
N GLU A 26 4.14 9.61 -27.27
CA GLU A 26 3.36 10.32 -28.30
C GLU A 26 1.86 10.36 -27.96
N VAL A 27 1.31 9.28 -27.40
CA VAL A 27 -0.07 9.26 -26.87
C VAL A 27 -0.23 10.24 -25.70
N LEU A 28 0.68 10.22 -24.72
CA LEU A 28 0.64 11.13 -23.57
C LEU A 28 0.70 12.61 -23.97
N ALA A 29 1.38 12.96 -25.05
CA ALA A 29 1.45 14.33 -25.57
C ALA A 29 0.08 14.88 -26.05
N GLY A 30 -0.95 14.03 -26.19
CA GLY A 30 -2.32 14.45 -26.49
C GLY A 30 -3.11 15.02 -25.31
N LEU A 31 -2.67 14.84 -24.06
CA LEU A 31 -3.41 15.26 -22.86
C LEU A 31 -3.23 16.75 -22.55
N ASP A 32 -4.31 17.55 -22.53
CA ASP A 32 -4.24 18.92 -22.00
C ASP A 32 -4.16 18.93 -20.46
N THR A 33 -2.93 18.77 -19.97
CA THR A 33 -2.55 18.83 -18.55
C THR A 33 -2.93 20.12 -17.81
N LYS A 34 -3.46 21.15 -18.49
CA LYS A 34 -4.00 22.37 -17.86
C LYS A 34 -5.50 22.28 -17.56
N GLN A 35 -6.24 21.44 -18.30
CA GLN A 35 -7.68 21.23 -18.14
C GLN A 35 -7.98 19.88 -17.45
N ALA A 36 -7.09 18.91 -17.64
CA ALA A 36 -7.18 17.59 -17.02
C ALA A 36 -7.19 17.66 -15.48
N PRO A 37 -8.03 16.85 -14.79
CA PRO A 37 -8.07 16.82 -13.34
C PRO A 37 -6.78 16.22 -12.77
N ALA A 38 -6.37 16.67 -11.58
CA ALA A 38 -5.10 16.30 -10.97
C ALA A 38 -4.79 14.78 -10.91
N PRO A 39 -5.73 13.86 -10.63
CA PRO A 39 -5.47 12.42 -10.69
C PRO A 39 -5.04 11.96 -12.08
N LEU A 40 -5.73 12.42 -13.14
CA LEU A 40 -5.43 12.03 -14.52
C LEU A 40 -4.03 12.50 -14.95
N VAL A 41 -3.64 13.71 -14.53
CA VAL A 41 -2.28 14.24 -14.75
C VAL A 41 -1.24 13.44 -13.95
N ILE A 42 -1.57 12.94 -12.76
CA ILE A 42 -0.68 12.08 -11.98
C ILE A 42 -0.47 10.71 -12.66
N GLU A 43 -1.54 10.05 -13.11
CA GLU A 43 -1.42 8.78 -13.85
C GLU A 43 -0.62 8.97 -15.15
N ALA A 44 -0.85 10.08 -15.88
CA ALA A 44 -0.06 10.43 -17.06
C ALA A 44 1.44 10.55 -16.76
N LEU A 45 1.81 11.20 -15.64
CA LEU A 45 3.19 11.37 -15.20
C LEU A 45 3.83 10.06 -14.72
N ILE A 46 3.06 9.15 -14.11
CA ILE A 46 3.52 7.79 -13.77
C ILE A 46 3.84 7.00 -15.04
N VAL A 47 2.94 7.01 -16.02
CA VAL A 47 3.13 6.32 -17.31
C VAL A 47 4.30 6.93 -18.11
N GLU A 48 4.48 8.26 -18.08
CA GLU A 48 5.62 8.94 -18.72
C GLU A 48 6.96 8.51 -18.10
N ALA A 49 7.03 8.44 -16.77
CA ALA A 49 8.25 8.05 -16.06
C ALA A 49 8.64 6.59 -16.34
N GLY A 50 7.66 5.67 -16.40
CA GLY A 50 7.89 4.28 -16.81
C GLY A 50 8.39 4.19 -18.25
N ALA A 51 7.72 4.85 -19.21
CA ALA A 51 8.13 4.84 -20.62
C ALA A 51 9.53 5.45 -20.82
N ARG A 52 9.92 6.43 -19.99
CA ARG A 52 11.29 6.94 -19.96
C ARG A 52 12.28 5.94 -19.38
N ALA A 53 11.93 5.19 -18.34
CA ALA A 53 12.77 4.14 -17.78
C ALA A 53 13.09 3.05 -18.83
N ASP A 54 12.08 2.57 -19.55
CA ASP A 54 12.22 1.58 -20.64
C ASP A 54 13.14 2.07 -21.78
N LEU A 55 13.17 3.37 -22.02
CA LEU A 55 14.07 4.03 -22.98
C LEU A 55 15.48 4.30 -22.44
N GLY A 56 15.82 3.80 -21.24
CA GLY A 56 17.08 4.07 -20.55
C GLY A 56 17.21 5.49 -19.97
N GLN A 57 16.13 6.28 -19.98
CA GLN A 57 16.07 7.66 -19.50
C GLN A 57 15.65 7.75 -18.02
N ARG A 58 15.97 6.74 -17.20
CA ARG A 58 15.49 6.58 -15.82
C ARG A 58 15.67 7.83 -14.96
N ALA A 59 16.82 8.51 -15.07
CA ALA A 59 17.09 9.76 -14.33
C ALA A 59 16.08 10.88 -14.63
N GLU A 60 15.53 10.94 -15.85
CA GLU A 60 14.49 11.90 -16.24
C GLU A 60 13.11 11.50 -15.68
N GLY A 61 12.79 10.20 -15.66
CA GLY A 61 11.62 9.66 -14.97
C GLY A 61 11.64 9.97 -13.47
N LEU A 62 12.78 9.74 -12.81
CA LEU A 62 13.00 10.12 -11.41
C LEU A 62 12.85 11.63 -11.19
N ARG A 63 13.43 12.47 -12.06
CA ARG A 63 13.31 13.94 -11.98
C ARG A 63 11.84 14.39 -12.09
N LEU A 64 11.09 13.77 -12.98
CA LEU A 64 9.67 14.04 -13.23
C LEU A 64 8.81 13.67 -12.01
N LEU A 65 8.90 12.42 -11.53
CA LEU A 65 8.12 11.94 -10.37
C LEU A 65 8.47 12.72 -9.10
N LYS A 66 9.76 12.99 -8.84
CA LYS A 66 10.23 13.79 -7.70
C LYS A 66 9.63 15.21 -7.72
N ASN A 67 9.53 15.83 -8.90
CA ASN A 67 8.94 17.16 -9.05
C ASN A 67 7.42 17.16 -8.88
N ALA A 68 6.73 16.10 -9.30
CA ALA A 68 5.30 15.94 -9.07
C ALA A 68 5.01 15.73 -7.56
N ALA A 69 5.73 14.82 -6.92
CA ALA A 69 5.60 14.51 -5.50
C ALA A 69 5.86 15.73 -4.60
N SER A 70 6.86 16.57 -4.95
CA SER A 70 7.15 17.80 -4.18
C SER A 70 6.02 18.84 -4.21
N ARG A 71 5.14 18.83 -5.23
CA ARG A 71 4.01 19.78 -5.34
C ARG A 71 2.83 19.41 -4.43
N ARG A 72 2.69 18.14 -4.04
CA ARG A 72 1.60 17.61 -3.19
C ARG A 72 0.17 17.96 -3.68
N VAL A 73 -0.02 18.04 -5.00
CA VAL A 73 -1.32 18.31 -5.63
C VAL A 73 -2.09 16.99 -5.82
N GLY A 74 -3.42 17.05 -5.82
CA GLY A 74 -4.30 15.89 -6.03
C GLY A 74 -4.76 15.21 -4.73
N PRO A 75 -5.73 14.28 -4.83
CA PRO A 75 -6.22 13.50 -3.68
C PRO A 75 -5.20 12.45 -3.25
N ASP A 76 -5.32 11.99 -2.00
CA ASP A 76 -4.28 11.18 -1.36
C ASP A 76 -4.04 9.82 -2.04
N TYR A 77 -5.06 9.15 -2.58
CA TYR A 77 -4.87 7.89 -3.34
C TYR A 77 -3.97 8.07 -4.58
N ALA A 78 -4.09 9.19 -5.29
CA ALA A 78 -3.28 9.47 -6.47
C ALA A 78 -1.85 9.86 -6.04
N ARG A 79 -1.73 10.62 -4.95
CA ARG A 79 -0.44 10.96 -4.35
C ARG A 79 0.29 9.74 -3.78
N ALA A 80 -0.44 8.74 -3.27
CA ALA A 80 0.10 7.46 -2.81
C ALA A 80 0.68 6.66 -3.99
N ARG A 81 -0.11 6.48 -5.07
CA ARG A 81 0.35 5.85 -6.34
C ARG A 81 1.57 6.55 -6.93
N LEU A 82 1.61 7.88 -6.90
CA LEU A 82 2.75 8.68 -7.36
C LEU A 82 4.03 8.43 -6.54
N LEU A 83 3.90 8.33 -5.22
CA LEU A 83 5.01 8.03 -4.32
C LEU A 83 5.47 6.57 -4.43
N TYR A 84 4.53 5.64 -4.64
CA TYR A 84 4.81 4.22 -4.89
C TYR A 84 5.63 4.05 -6.18
N ALA A 85 5.18 4.65 -7.30
CA ALA A 85 5.92 4.62 -8.57
C ALA A 85 7.30 5.30 -8.47
N TYR A 86 7.44 6.35 -7.66
CA TYR A 86 8.73 6.97 -7.38
C TYR A 86 9.63 6.06 -6.51
N ALA A 87 9.05 5.30 -5.58
CA ALA A 87 9.78 4.35 -4.73
C ALA A 87 10.32 3.15 -5.53
N ASP A 88 9.50 2.54 -6.38
CA ASP A 88 9.95 1.48 -7.30
C ASP A 88 11.08 2.00 -8.20
N LEU A 89 10.91 3.17 -8.84
CA LEU A 89 11.91 3.69 -9.77
C LEU A 89 13.24 4.10 -9.09
N LEU A 90 13.23 4.40 -7.79
CA LEU A 90 14.43 4.60 -6.97
C LEU A 90 15.12 3.28 -6.62
N LEU A 91 14.36 2.23 -6.30
CA LEU A 91 14.89 0.89 -6.04
C LEU A 91 15.56 0.32 -7.29
N ASP A 92 14.93 0.53 -8.44
CA ASP A 92 15.44 0.21 -9.78
C ASP A 92 16.81 0.85 -10.06
N ASP A 93 17.07 2.04 -9.51
CA ASP A 93 18.34 2.80 -9.60
C ASP A 93 19.33 2.49 -8.47
N GLY A 94 18.96 1.62 -7.52
CA GLY A 94 19.78 1.22 -6.37
C GLY A 94 19.72 2.15 -5.16
N ASP A 95 18.83 3.13 -5.11
CA ASP A 95 18.63 4.01 -3.95
C ASP A 95 17.54 3.45 -3.01
N GLU A 96 17.84 2.30 -2.39
CA GLU A 96 17.00 1.61 -1.40
C GLU A 96 16.59 2.56 -0.26
N ALA A 97 17.46 3.47 0.15
CA ALA A 97 17.21 4.39 1.25
C ALA A 97 16.14 5.46 0.93
N GLN A 98 16.21 6.12 -0.25
CA GLN A 98 15.13 7.00 -0.68
C GLN A 98 13.88 6.20 -1.09
N SER A 99 14.03 4.99 -1.65
CA SER A 99 12.92 4.12 -2.04
C SER A 99 12.07 3.73 -0.82
N ARG A 100 12.68 3.17 0.23
CA ARG A 100 12.02 2.84 1.50
C ARG A 100 11.30 4.04 2.10
N ALA A 101 11.93 5.22 2.09
CA ALA A 101 11.32 6.45 2.58
C ALA A 101 10.10 6.87 1.74
N ALA A 102 10.12 6.66 0.42
CA ALA A 102 9.00 6.93 -0.47
C ALA A 102 7.84 5.92 -0.29
N PHE A 103 8.11 4.62 -0.10
CA PHE A 103 7.07 3.64 0.25
C PHE A 103 6.37 3.96 1.57
N VAL A 104 7.11 4.33 2.62
CA VAL A 104 6.51 4.76 3.90
C VAL A 104 5.61 5.99 3.70
N LEU A 105 6.04 6.96 2.88
CA LEU A 105 5.22 8.13 2.56
C LEU A 105 4.01 7.81 1.68
N ALA A 106 4.06 6.75 0.86
CA ALA A 106 2.91 6.26 0.09
C ALA A 106 1.86 5.61 1.01
N GLY A 107 2.28 4.72 1.91
CA GLY A 107 1.39 4.06 2.87
C GLY A 107 0.70 5.03 3.83
N LEU A 108 1.39 6.10 4.24
CA LEU A 108 0.79 7.20 5.04
C LEU A 108 -0.30 8.00 4.30
N LEU A 109 -0.48 7.80 2.99
CA LEU A 109 -1.55 8.37 2.18
C LEU A 109 -2.59 7.33 1.72
N ASP A 110 -2.41 6.07 2.10
CA ASP A 110 -3.31 4.96 1.81
C ASP A 110 -3.77 4.27 3.11
N PRO A 111 -4.66 4.93 3.89
CA PRO A 111 -5.17 4.39 5.15
C PRO A 111 -6.16 3.22 4.95
N GLN A 112 -6.28 2.68 3.74
CA GLN A 112 -7.11 1.51 3.42
C GLN A 112 -6.26 0.30 2.99
N GLY A 113 -4.94 0.44 2.86
CA GLY A 113 -4.04 -0.66 2.51
C GLY A 113 -4.28 -1.24 1.11
N LEU A 114 -4.66 -0.40 0.15
CA LEU A 114 -4.86 -0.78 -1.25
C LEU A 114 -3.53 -0.99 -2.00
N LEU A 115 -2.42 -0.46 -1.46
CA LEU A 115 -1.05 -0.65 -1.90
C LEU A 115 -0.29 -1.46 -0.84
N ASN A 116 0.47 -2.47 -1.27
CA ASN A 116 1.34 -3.35 -0.48
C ASN A 116 2.60 -2.64 0.10
N THR A 117 2.48 -1.37 0.46
CA THR A 117 3.58 -0.51 0.94
C THR A 117 4.24 -1.01 2.22
N ALA A 118 3.50 -1.70 3.09
CA ALA A 118 4.05 -2.34 4.28
C ALA A 118 5.01 -3.47 3.91
N ASP A 119 4.59 -4.34 2.98
CA ASP A 119 5.37 -5.49 2.50
C ASP A 119 6.64 -5.02 1.79
N ARG A 120 6.52 -4.02 0.90
CA ARG A 120 7.68 -3.42 0.19
C ARG A 120 8.69 -2.77 1.15
N VAL A 121 8.26 -2.26 2.31
CA VAL A 121 9.17 -1.76 3.36
C VAL A 121 9.81 -2.91 4.13
N ALA A 122 9.05 -3.96 4.45
CA ALA A 122 9.55 -5.14 5.13
C ALA A 122 10.61 -5.90 4.29
N GLU A 123 10.38 -6.05 2.98
CA GLU A 123 11.37 -6.56 2.00
C GLU A 123 12.68 -5.78 2.07
N LEU A 124 12.62 -4.44 2.05
CA LEU A 124 13.80 -3.55 2.11
C LEU A 124 14.48 -3.53 3.49
N ASP A 125 13.76 -3.83 4.57
CA ASP A 125 14.33 -4.04 5.91
C ASP A 125 14.91 -5.46 6.11
N GLY A 126 14.78 -6.35 5.11
CA GLY A 126 15.20 -7.75 5.21
C GLY A 126 14.28 -8.61 6.09
N VAL A 127 13.06 -8.15 6.35
CA VAL A 127 12.05 -8.81 7.21
C VAL A 127 11.06 -9.58 6.32
N THR A 128 11.48 -10.76 5.86
CA THR A 128 10.58 -11.73 5.21
C THR A 128 9.87 -12.57 6.27
N LEU A 129 8.54 -12.66 6.24
CA LEU A 129 7.83 -13.72 6.97
C LEU A 129 8.24 -15.09 6.39
N PRO A 130 8.49 -16.12 7.21
CA PRO A 130 8.68 -17.47 6.70
C PRO A 130 7.35 -18.01 6.17
N GLU A 131 7.35 -18.60 4.97
CA GLU A 131 6.12 -19.08 4.30
C GLU A 131 5.33 -20.10 5.14
N SER A 132 5.99 -20.78 6.09
CA SER A 132 5.33 -21.69 7.04
C SER A 132 4.31 -21.01 7.96
N LEU A 133 4.36 -19.68 8.13
CA LEU A 133 3.42 -18.93 8.97
C LEU A 133 2.16 -18.46 8.24
N ALA A 134 2.07 -18.65 6.92
CA ALA A 134 0.92 -18.25 6.11
C ALA A 134 -0.24 -19.27 6.13
N ASP A 135 0.02 -20.49 6.60
CA ASP A 135 -0.88 -21.65 6.57
C ASP A 135 -1.09 -22.27 7.98
N GLU A 136 -0.61 -21.64 9.06
CA GLU A 136 -0.94 -22.10 10.42
C GLU A 136 -2.43 -21.83 10.70
N PRO A 137 -3.23 -22.85 11.07
CA PRO A 137 -4.64 -22.64 11.35
C PRO A 137 -4.81 -21.82 12.62
N GLU A 138 -5.80 -20.91 12.63
CA GLU A 138 -6.31 -20.23 13.82
C GLU A 138 -6.36 -21.22 15.00
N PRO A 139 -5.72 -20.91 16.15
CA PRO A 139 -5.66 -21.84 17.27
C PRO A 139 -7.08 -22.09 17.77
N ALA A 140 -7.56 -23.32 17.57
CA ALA A 140 -8.95 -23.67 17.87
C ALA A 140 -9.29 -23.30 19.32
N GLU A 141 -10.34 -22.51 19.50
CA GLU A 141 -10.82 -22.12 20.83
C GLU A 141 -11.01 -23.38 21.69
N GLU A 142 -10.24 -23.50 22.77
CA GLU A 142 -10.41 -24.63 23.69
C GLU A 142 -11.84 -24.58 24.24
N PRO A 143 -12.61 -25.68 24.13
CA PRO A 143 -14.02 -25.65 24.48
C PRO A 143 -14.18 -25.39 25.97
N HIS A 144 -14.72 -24.23 26.32
CA HIS A 144 -14.95 -23.81 27.70
C HIS A 144 -15.85 -24.85 28.41
N THR A 145 -15.23 -25.73 29.18
CA THR A 145 -15.94 -26.67 30.04
C THR A 145 -16.73 -25.87 31.09
N PRO A 146 -18.03 -26.17 31.30
CA PRO A 146 -18.73 -25.68 32.48
C PRO A 146 -18.08 -26.26 33.75
N ASP A 147 -17.99 -25.44 34.79
CA ASP A 147 -17.47 -25.86 36.10
C ASP A 147 -18.53 -26.73 36.82
N GLU A 148 -18.30 -28.04 36.90
CA GLU A 148 -19.19 -28.96 37.65
C GLU A 148 -18.82 -28.98 39.13
N THR A 149 -19.75 -28.52 39.96
CA THR A 149 -19.61 -28.40 41.41
C THR A 149 -19.29 -29.71 42.10
N MET A 150 -18.27 -29.71 42.98
CA MET A 150 -18.08 -30.75 43.99
C MET A 150 -18.43 -30.23 45.40
N ASP A 151 -19.51 -30.76 45.96
CA ASP A 151 -19.85 -30.59 47.38
C ASP A 151 -18.81 -31.25 48.31
N ALA A 152 -18.66 -30.70 49.51
CA ALA A 152 -17.88 -31.28 50.60
C ALA A 152 -18.59 -31.04 51.95
N ASP A 153 -19.57 -31.89 52.28
CA ASP A 153 -20.22 -31.94 53.60
C ASP A 153 -19.32 -32.65 54.64
N GLY A 154 -19.45 -32.30 55.92
CA GLY A 154 -18.61 -32.85 57.00
C GLY A 154 -18.68 -32.18 58.38
N ALA A 155 -19.86 -32.17 59.01
CA ALA A 155 -20.16 -32.30 60.46
C ALA A 155 -19.05 -32.02 61.54
N ALA A 156 -19.32 -31.42 62.72
CA ALA A 156 -20.54 -30.86 63.36
C ALA A 156 -20.15 -29.96 64.58
N GLY A 157 -21.13 -29.34 65.24
CA GLY A 157 -20.95 -28.35 66.33
C GLY A 157 -20.61 -28.91 67.74
N PRO A 158 -20.89 -28.17 68.84
CA PRO A 158 -22.24 -27.63 69.11
C PRO A 158 -22.34 -26.16 69.59
N GLU A 159 -23.59 -25.79 69.90
CA GLU A 159 -24.22 -24.55 70.42
C GLU A 159 -23.49 -23.84 71.60
N LYS A 160 -23.75 -22.55 71.93
CA LYS A 160 -25.01 -22.00 72.48
C LYS A 160 -25.11 -20.45 72.51
N ASP A 161 -26.36 -19.95 72.49
CA ASP A 161 -27.06 -18.89 73.30
C ASP A 161 -26.28 -17.60 73.71
N GLU A 162 -26.80 -16.38 73.94
CA GLU A 162 -28.12 -15.68 74.05
C GLU A 162 -27.79 -14.13 74.05
N GLU A 163 -28.62 -13.09 73.81
CA GLU A 163 -30.07 -12.88 73.53
C GLU A 163 -30.23 -11.65 72.55
N GLU A 164 -30.90 -10.53 72.91
CA GLU A 164 -31.08 -9.28 72.10
C GLU A 164 -30.49 -8.01 72.78
N ALA A 165 -30.14 -6.97 71.99
CA ALA A 165 -30.06 -5.55 72.41
C ALA A 165 -29.99 -4.57 71.23
#